data_AF-A0A5C8TA93-F1
#
_entry.id   AF-A0A5C8TA93-F1
#
_cell.length_a   1.000
_cell.length_b   1.000
_cell.length_c   1.000
_cell.angle_alpha   90.00
_cell.angle_beta   90.00
_cell.angle_gamma   90.00
#
_symmetry.space_group_name_H-M   'P 1'
#
loop_
_entity.id
_entity.type
_entity.pdbx_description
1 polymer ?
#
loop_
_entity_poly.entity_id
_entity_poly.type
_entity_poly.pdbx_seq_one_letter_code
_entity_poly.pdbx_strand_id
1 'polypeptide(L)'
;MDPEQAPCPDYRGGEWPRVYARALAFLNQFGPQAEALGWTASRLFGVHEAAGIIRVDACGALVLPTSGAIRAITATEISFGHLTHYWKPHRLTGIPIWKFGQ
;
A
#
# COMPACT_ATOMS: atom_id res chain seq x y z
N MET A 1 8.12 -11.22 4.38
CA MET A 1 7.79 -11.23 2.95
C MET A 1 9.09 -11.10 2.17
N ASP A 2 9.27 -11.93 1.16
CA ASP A 2 10.43 -11.92 0.27
C ASP A 2 10.22 -10.86 -0.84
N PRO A 3 11.16 -9.94 -1.10
CA PRO A 3 11.06 -8.98 -2.19
C PRO A 3 11.06 -9.62 -3.60
N GLU A 4 11.55 -10.86 -3.74
CA GLU A 4 11.60 -11.56 -5.03
C GLU A 4 10.34 -12.39 -5.29
N GLN A 5 9.55 -12.69 -4.26
CA GLN A 5 8.31 -13.44 -4.37
C GLN A 5 7.10 -12.54 -4.08
N ALA A 6 6.40 -12.16 -5.16
CA ALA A 6 5.20 -11.34 -5.07
C ALA A 6 4.08 -12.07 -4.29
N PRO A 7 3.50 -11.46 -3.24
CA PRO A 7 2.40 -12.06 -2.48
C PRO A 7 1.06 -12.03 -3.24
N CYS A 8 0.97 -11.27 -4.32
CA CYS A 8 -0.17 -11.20 -5.23
C CYS A 8 0.33 -11.48 -6.66
N PRO A 9 -0.32 -12.38 -7.42
CA PRO A 9 0.19 -12.83 -8.72
C PRO A 9 0.13 -11.76 -9.81
N ASP A 10 -0.67 -10.70 -9.62
CA ASP A 10 -0.94 -9.70 -10.64
C ASP A 10 0.16 -8.63 -10.79
N TYR A 11 1.19 -8.65 -9.92
CA TYR A 11 2.36 -7.80 -10.11
C TYR A 11 3.14 -8.23 -11.36
N ARG A 12 3.48 -7.26 -12.21
CA ARG A 12 4.30 -7.47 -13.40
C ARG A 12 5.80 -7.40 -13.05
N GLY A 13 6.64 -7.85 -13.97
CA GLY A 13 8.08 -7.98 -13.77
C GLY A 13 8.73 -6.77 -13.10
N GLY A 14 9.31 -6.99 -11.91
CA GLY A 14 10.01 -5.98 -11.12
C GLY A 14 9.12 -4.97 -10.39
N GLU A 15 7.79 -5.06 -10.47
CA GLU A 15 6.88 -4.17 -9.74
C GLU A 15 6.92 -4.44 -8.24
N TRP A 16 6.88 -5.70 -7.83
CA TRP A 16 6.88 -6.07 -6.41
C TRP A 16 8.13 -5.60 -5.66
N PRO A 17 9.36 -5.83 -6.14
CA PRO A 17 10.56 -5.27 -5.49
C PRO A 17 10.49 -3.75 -5.28
N ARG A 18 9.93 -2.99 -6.24
CA ARG A 18 9.77 -1.54 -6.13
C ARG A 18 8.72 -1.15 -5.09
N VAL A 19 7.59 -1.85 -5.08
CA VAL A 19 6.52 -1.69 -4.09
C VAL A 19 7.05 -1.99 -2.69
N TYR A 20 7.77 -3.11 -2.52
CA TYR A 20 8.42 -3.51 -1.28
C TYR A 20 9.43 -2.47 -0.79
N ALA A 21 10.34 -2.03 -1.65
CA ALA A 21 11.35 -1.03 -1.29
C ALA A 21 10.72 0.30 -0.84
N ARG A 22 9.65 0.73 -1.51
CA ARG A 22 8.92 1.94 -1.12
C ARG A 22 8.16 1.76 0.20
N ALA A 23 7.53 0.61 0.41
CA ALA A 23 6.89 0.28 1.67
C ALA A 23 7.89 0.31 2.83
N LEU A 24 9.09 -0.24 2.63
CA LEU A 24 10.15 -0.20 3.63
C LEU A 24 10.63 1.22 3.91
N ALA A 25 10.86 2.03 2.86
CA ALA A 25 11.22 3.44 3.01
C ALA A 25 10.14 4.23 3.76
N PHE A 26 8.86 3.98 3.46
CA PHE A 26 7.74 4.57 4.18
C PHE A 26 7.77 4.21 5.67
N LEU A 27 7.90 2.93 6.01
CA LEU A 27 7.88 2.49 7.40
C LEU A 27 9.05 3.08 8.19
N ASN A 28 10.24 3.15 7.59
CA ASN A 28 11.43 3.73 8.23
C ASN A 28 11.28 5.24 8.48
N GLN A 29 10.67 5.97 7.55
CA GLN A 29 10.58 7.43 7.63
C GLN A 29 9.32 7.92 8.36
N PHE A 30 8.19 7.26 8.13
CA PHE A 30 6.86 7.72 8.52
C PHE A 30 6.09 6.74 9.40
N GLY A 31 6.63 5.55 9.70
CA GLY A 31 5.92 4.49 10.45
C GLY A 31 5.26 4.99 11.75
N PRO A 32 6.01 5.60 12.70
CA PRO A 32 5.43 6.11 13.94
C PRO A 32 4.37 7.20 13.72
N GLN A 33 4.60 8.10 12.75
CA GLN A 33 3.63 9.15 12.41
C GLN A 33 2.36 8.55 11.78
N ALA A 34 2.49 7.53 10.94
CA ALA A 34 1.38 6.84 10.31
C ALA A 34 0.50 6.14 11.36
N GLU A 35 1.11 5.47 12.33
CA GLU A 35 0.40 4.87 13.46
C GLU A 35 -0.35 5.92 14.29
N ALA A 36 0.30 7.03 14.65
CA ALA A 36 -0.32 8.12 15.41
C ALA A 36 -1.51 8.78 14.66
N LEU A 37 -1.45 8.79 13.32
CA LEU A 37 -2.51 9.30 12.44
C LEU A 37 -3.61 8.27 12.15
N GLY A 38 -3.51 7.05 12.68
CA GLY A 38 -4.52 6.00 12.52
C GLY A 38 -4.45 5.22 11.20
N TRP A 39 -3.30 5.23 10.52
CA TRP A 39 -3.09 4.36 9.36
C TRP A 39 -2.92 2.91 9.80
N THR A 40 -3.90 2.08 9.46
CA THR A 40 -3.87 0.65 9.77
C THR A 40 -3.15 -0.15 8.67
N ALA A 41 -2.80 -1.40 9.00
CA ALA A 41 -2.26 -2.35 8.02
C ALA A 41 -3.14 -2.47 6.76
N SER A 42 -4.47 -2.51 6.90
CA SER A 42 -5.37 -2.55 5.73
C SER A 42 -5.39 -1.24 4.94
N ARG A 43 -5.25 -0.07 5.59
CA ARG A 43 -5.21 1.21 4.86
C ARG A 43 -3.90 1.40 4.08
N LEU A 44 -2.80 0.85 4.58
CA LEU A 44 -1.49 0.94 3.95
C LEU A 44 -1.26 -0.20 2.95
N PHE A 45 -1.57 -1.42 3.34
CA PHE A 45 -1.19 -2.66 2.66
C PHE A 45 -2.39 -3.50 2.20
N GLY A 46 -3.59 -2.93 2.21
CA GLY A 46 -4.81 -3.62 1.80
C GLY A 46 -4.79 -4.01 0.33
N VAL A 47 -5.31 -5.19 0.02
CA VAL A 47 -5.65 -5.66 -1.33
C VAL A 47 -7.06 -6.26 -1.30
N HIS A 48 -7.72 -6.36 -2.44
CA HIS A 48 -9.02 -7.03 -2.50
C HIS A 48 -8.87 -8.51 -2.17
N GLU A 49 -9.76 -9.07 -1.35
CA GLU A 49 -9.64 -10.44 -0.84
C GLU A 49 -9.59 -11.50 -1.95
N ALA A 50 -10.40 -11.35 -3.00
CA ALA A 50 -10.48 -12.30 -4.11
C ALA A 50 -9.69 -11.88 -5.37
N ALA A 51 -9.43 -10.58 -5.54
CA ALA A 51 -8.93 -10.02 -6.81
C ALA A 51 -7.61 -9.26 -6.64
N GLY A 52 -7.00 -9.32 -5.45
CA GLY A 52 -5.70 -8.74 -5.17
C GLY A 52 -5.62 -7.26 -5.53
N ILE A 53 -4.56 -6.89 -6.27
CA ILE A 53 -4.30 -5.52 -6.68
C ILE A 53 -5.10 -5.08 -7.91
N ILE A 54 -5.74 -6.01 -8.64
CA ILE A 54 -6.55 -5.68 -9.82
C ILE A 54 -7.77 -4.82 -9.43
N ARG A 55 -8.34 -5.08 -8.25
CA ARG A 55 -9.41 -4.26 -7.66
C ARG A 55 -8.82 -3.12 -6.84
N VAL A 56 -8.40 -2.09 -7.57
CA VAL A 56 -7.72 -0.89 -7.04
C VAL A 56 -8.53 -0.10 -6.02
N ASP A 57 -9.86 -0.23 -6.03
CA ASP A 57 -10.77 0.44 -5.10
C ASP A 57 -10.67 -0.12 -3.67
N ALA A 58 -10.17 -1.35 -3.49
CA ALA A 58 -9.88 -1.95 -2.18
C ALA A 58 -8.39 -1.81 -1.77
N CYS A 59 -7.55 -1.26 -2.65
CA CYS A 59 -6.11 -1.20 -2.42
C CYS A 59 -5.70 -0.08 -1.45
N GLY A 60 -4.79 -0.43 -0.56
CA GLY A 60 -4.12 0.51 0.34
C GLY A 60 -3.09 1.39 -0.38
N ALA A 61 -2.57 2.38 0.34
CA ALA A 61 -1.69 3.40 -0.23
C ALA A 61 -0.36 2.87 -0.77
N LEU A 62 0.13 1.73 -0.30
CA LEU A 62 1.49 1.27 -0.53
C LEU A 62 1.58 0.03 -1.43
N VAL A 63 0.48 -0.57 -1.89
CA VAL A 63 0.50 -1.82 -2.67
C VAL A 63 0.52 -1.63 -4.18
N LEU A 64 0.04 -0.51 -4.71
CA LEU A 64 0.02 -0.30 -6.16
C LEU A 64 1.42 0.07 -6.68
N PRO A 65 1.79 -0.30 -7.92
CA PRO A 65 3.09 0.03 -8.50
C PRO A 65 3.16 1.51 -8.96
N THR A 66 2.90 2.43 -8.04
CA THR A 66 2.95 3.88 -8.28
C THR A 66 4.41 4.35 -8.38
N SER A 67 4.66 5.45 -9.09
CA SER A 67 5.95 6.12 -9.11
C SER A 67 6.03 7.21 -8.03
N GLY A 68 7.25 7.60 -7.67
CA GLY A 68 7.51 8.71 -6.75
C GLY A 68 7.81 8.28 -5.31
N ALA A 69 8.63 9.08 -4.64
CA ALA A 69 8.90 8.96 -3.22
C ALA A 69 7.78 9.59 -2.40
N ILE A 70 7.49 9.03 -1.23
CA ILE A 70 6.54 9.64 -0.29
C ILE A 70 7.12 10.96 0.21
N ARG A 71 6.32 12.03 0.14
CA ARG A 71 6.70 13.40 0.51
C ARG A 71 6.06 13.86 1.82
N ALA A 72 4.82 13.46 2.07
CA ALA A 72 4.07 13.85 3.26
C ALA A 72 2.93 12.87 3.54
N ILE A 73 2.52 12.82 4.81
CA ILE A 73 1.35 12.07 5.27
C ILE A 73 0.47 12.91 6.20
N THR A 74 -0.85 12.74 6.07
CA THR A 74 -1.86 13.29 6.99
C THR A 74 -2.77 12.15 7.46
N ALA A 75 -3.79 12.45 8.27
CA ALA A 75 -4.75 11.43 8.71
C ALA A 75 -5.55 10.78 7.56
N THR A 76 -5.60 11.43 6.39
CA THR A 76 -6.43 11.01 5.25
C THR A 76 -5.65 10.89 3.95
N GLU A 77 -4.39 11.33 3.90
CA GLU A 77 -3.64 11.44 2.65
C GLU A 77 -2.19 10.97 2.76
N ILE A 78 -1.68 10.38 1.68
CA ILE A 78 -0.25 10.10 1.46
C ILE A 78 0.14 10.68 0.10
N SER A 79 1.07 11.63 0.09
CA SER A 79 1.55 12.29 -1.14
C SER A 79 2.84 11.64 -1.64
N PHE A 80 2.91 11.41 -2.96
CA PHE A 80 4.05 10.89 -3.71
C PHE A 80 4.65 11.95 -4.65
N GLY A 81 4.40 13.24 -4.38
CA GLY A 81 4.72 14.34 -5.28
C GLY A 81 3.58 14.59 -6.26
N HIS A 82 3.58 13.95 -7.43
CA HIS A 82 2.55 14.17 -8.46
C HIS A 82 1.26 13.36 -8.25
N LEU A 83 1.28 12.41 -7.32
CA LEU A 83 0.14 11.54 -6.99
C LEU A 83 -0.14 11.66 -5.49
N THR A 84 -1.42 11.68 -5.12
CA THR A 84 -1.85 11.59 -3.72
C THR A 84 -2.83 10.44 -3.57
N HIS A 85 -2.57 9.54 -2.61
CA HIS A 85 -3.54 8.56 -2.18
C HIS A 85 -4.45 9.18 -1.12
N TYR A 86 -5.75 9.13 -1.36
CA TYR A 86 -6.77 9.58 -0.42
C TYR A 86 -7.46 8.37 0.22
N TRP A 87 -7.42 8.29 1.54
CA TRP A 87 -8.28 7.40 2.29
C TRP A 87 -9.69 8.01 2.41
N LYS A 88 -10.72 7.18 2.24
CA LYS A 88 -12.13 7.56 2.36
C LYS A 88 -12.86 6.61 3.32
N PRO A 89 -13.72 7.09 4.24
CA PRO A 89 -14.41 6.23 5.20
C PRO A 89 -15.28 5.15 4.57
N HIS A 90 -15.86 5.41 3.39
CA HIS A 90 -16.80 4.52 2.70
C HIS A 90 -16.13 3.59 1.69
N ARG A 91 -14.80 3.63 1.58
CA ARG A 91 -14.08 2.79 0.63
C ARG A 91 -14.05 1.35 1.13
N LEU A 92 -14.14 0.40 0.20
CA LEU A 92 -13.86 -1.00 0.48
C LEU A 92 -12.50 -1.09 1.18
N THR A 93 -12.49 -1.76 2.34
CA THR A 93 -11.26 -1.99 3.09
C THR A 93 -10.73 -3.36 2.72
N GLY A 94 -9.60 -3.39 2.03
CA GLY A 94 -8.93 -4.64 1.68
C GLY A 94 -8.34 -5.37 2.90
N ILE A 95 -7.96 -6.62 2.68
CA ILE A 95 -7.17 -7.40 3.63
C ILE A 95 -5.68 -7.06 3.45
N PRO A 96 -4.86 -7.05 4.51
CA PRO A 96 -3.43 -6.87 4.35
C PRO A 96 -2.84 -7.89 3.38
N ILE A 97 -1.92 -7.46 2.51
CA ILE A 97 -1.42 -8.26 1.38
C ILE A 97 -0.80 -9.62 1.78
N TRP A 98 -0.27 -9.75 2.99
CA TRP A 98 0.25 -11.03 3.50
C TRP A 98 -0.82 -12.04 3.91
N LYS A 99 -2.10 -11.63 3.94
CA LYS A 99 -3.26 -12.53 4.15
C LYS A 99 -3.91 -12.96 2.83
N PHE A 100 -3.45 -12.44 1.69
CA PHE A 100 -4.04 -12.77 0.40
C PHE A 100 -3.77 -14.24 0.04
N GLY A 101 -4.83 -14.97 -0.32
CA GLY A 101 -4.74 -16.38 -0.72
C GLY A 101 -4.38 -17.36 0.40
N GLN A 102 -4.42 -16.93 1.67
CA GLN A 102 -4.28 -17.80 2.86
C GLN A 102 -5.61 -18.49 3.20
#